data_AF-A0A7J7HLW1-F1
#
_entry.id   AF-A0A7J7HLW1-F1
#
_cell.length_a   1.000
_cell.length_b   1.000
_cell.length_c   1.000
_cell.angle_alpha   90.00
_cell.angle_beta   90.00
_cell.angle_gamma   90.00
#
_symmetry.space_group_name_H-M   'P 1'
#
loop_
_entity.id
_entity.type
_entity.pdbx_description
1 polymer ?
#
loop_
_entity_poly.entity_id
_entity_poly.type
_entity_poly.pdbx_seq_one_letter_code
_entity_poly.pdbx_strand_id
1 'polypeptide(L)'
;MCMYSWTRARRMRNAPSSSREEPRQAKRRRYKPGTVALREIRFYQKTCKLIIPAAPFIRTVREISNFFAPQIIRWTAEALVAIQEAAEDYLVHLFEDAMLCAIHAKRVTLSK
;
A
#
# COMPACT_ATOMS: atom_id res chain seq x y z
N MET A 1 25.45 -64.25 -58.20
CA MET A 1 25.54 -64.35 -56.73
C MET A 1 25.29 -62.97 -56.13
N CYS A 2 24.22 -62.87 -55.34
CA CYS A 2 23.86 -61.85 -54.31
C CYS A 2 23.85 -60.37 -54.72
N MET A 3 22.71 -59.67 -54.87
CA MET A 3 21.66 -59.28 -53.91
C MET A 3 22.13 -58.40 -52.73
N TYR A 4 21.30 -57.35 -52.48
CA TYR A 4 21.20 -56.48 -51.31
C TYR A 4 22.27 -55.38 -51.19
N SER A 5 22.00 -54.19 -50.67
CA SER A 5 20.79 -53.46 -50.27
C SER A 5 21.33 -52.11 -49.76
N TRP A 6 20.48 -51.10 -49.81
CA TRP A 6 20.66 -49.78 -49.21
C TRP A 6 21.39 -49.76 -47.86
N THR A 7 22.26 -48.77 -47.66
CA THR A 7 22.28 -48.02 -46.39
C THR A 7 22.63 -46.56 -46.65
N ARG A 8 21.61 -45.75 -46.47
CA ARG A 8 21.55 -44.28 -46.49
C ARG A 8 22.52 -43.71 -45.45
N ALA A 9 23.58 -43.03 -45.89
CA ALA A 9 24.44 -42.26 -45.00
C ALA A 9 23.58 -41.24 -44.22
N ARG A 10 23.50 -41.43 -42.91
CA ARG A 10 22.71 -40.61 -41.99
C ARG A 10 23.37 -39.24 -41.91
N ARG A 11 22.86 -38.28 -42.69
CA ARG A 11 23.16 -36.85 -42.55
C ARG A 11 22.93 -36.48 -41.09
N MET A 12 24.00 -36.23 -40.33
CA MET A 12 23.89 -35.67 -39.00
C MET A 12 23.23 -34.30 -39.16
N ARG A 13 21.95 -34.22 -38.80
CA ARG A 13 21.29 -32.93 -38.59
C ARG A 13 22.00 -32.34 -37.38
N ASN A 14 22.66 -31.20 -37.57
CA ASN A 14 23.08 -30.34 -36.47
C ASN A 14 21.90 -30.22 -35.50
N ALA A 15 22.07 -30.71 -34.28
CA ALA A 15 21.15 -30.42 -33.20
C ALA A 15 21.14 -28.90 -33.02
N PRO A 16 19.98 -28.25 -32.88
CA PRO A 16 19.97 -26.87 -32.42
C PRO A 16 20.61 -26.87 -31.04
N SER A 17 21.67 -26.08 -30.86
CA SER A 17 22.18 -25.79 -29.53
C SER A 17 21.02 -25.23 -28.73
N SER A 18 20.58 -25.98 -27.71
CA SER A 18 19.69 -25.45 -26.69
C SER A 18 20.45 -24.38 -25.93
N SER A 19 20.44 -23.15 -26.45
CA SER A 19 20.74 -21.97 -25.65
C SER A 19 19.74 -22.01 -24.51
N ARG A 20 20.24 -22.35 -23.32
CA ARG A 20 19.53 -22.26 -22.05
C ARG A 20 19.02 -20.83 -21.95
N GLU A 21 17.76 -20.60 -22.31
CA GLU A 21 17.09 -19.33 -22.04
C GLU A 21 16.93 -19.27 -20.52
N GLU A 22 17.93 -18.70 -19.86
CA GLU A 22 17.82 -18.17 -18.51
C GLU A 22 16.50 -17.36 -18.45
N PRO A 23 15.60 -17.64 -17.49
CA PRO A 23 14.36 -16.90 -17.39
C PRO A 23 14.70 -15.42 -17.19
N ARG A 24 14.46 -14.61 -18.23
CA ARG A 24 14.60 -13.14 -18.15
C ARG A 24 13.76 -12.69 -16.95
N GLN A 25 14.42 -12.35 -15.85
CA GLN A 25 13.74 -11.84 -14.66
C GLN A 25 12.92 -10.63 -15.09
N ALA A 26 11.59 -10.80 -15.13
CA ALA A 26 10.69 -9.74 -15.50
C ALA A 26 10.93 -8.58 -14.52
N LYS A 27 11.39 -7.44 -15.05
CA LYS A 27 11.62 -6.24 -14.23
C LYS A 27 10.34 -5.93 -13.48
N ARG A 28 10.42 -5.82 -12.15
CA ARG A 28 9.27 -5.47 -11.30
C ARG A 28 8.66 -4.17 -11.81
N ARG A 29 7.38 -4.21 -12.22
CA ARG A 29 6.69 -3.05 -12.76
C ARG A 29 6.49 -2.01 -11.64
N ARG A 30 7.06 -0.81 -11.81
CA ARG A 30 6.87 0.32 -10.90
C ARG A 30 5.64 1.13 -11.34
N TYR A 31 4.79 1.50 -10.38
CA TYR A 31 3.70 2.43 -10.63
C TYR A 31 4.22 3.86 -10.83
N LYS A 32 3.54 4.65 -11.68
CA LYS A 32 3.86 6.07 -11.83
C LYS A 32 3.62 6.80 -10.50
N PRO A 33 4.41 7.85 -10.18
CA PRO A 33 4.16 8.67 -8.99
C PRO A 33 2.71 9.17 -8.98
N GLY A 34 2.07 9.19 -7.81
CA GLY A 34 0.66 9.53 -7.64
C GLY A 34 -0.33 8.39 -7.91
N THR A 35 0.03 7.34 -8.66
CA THR A 35 -0.92 6.24 -8.98
C THR A 35 -1.36 5.46 -7.74
N VAL A 36 -0.43 5.20 -6.82
CA VAL A 36 -0.71 4.48 -5.57
C VAL A 36 -1.48 5.38 -4.61
N ALA A 37 -1.06 6.64 -4.46
CA ALA A 37 -1.75 7.63 -3.61
C ALA A 37 -3.22 7.84 -4.03
N LEU A 38 -3.50 8.00 -5.32
CA LEU A 38 -4.89 8.12 -5.82
C LEU A 38 -5.73 6.87 -5.58
N ARG A 39 -5.10 5.68 -5.59
CA ARG A 39 -5.78 4.43 -5.26
C ARG A 39 -6.12 4.38 -3.77
N GLU A 40 -5.19 4.77 -2.91
CA GLU A 40 -5.37 4.82 -1.46
C GLU A 40 -6.45 5.84 -1.08
N ILE A 41 -6.42 7.05 -1.65
CA ILE A 41 -7.45 8.07 -1.42
C ILE A 41 -8.84 7.52 -1.72
N ARG A 42 -9.04 6.91 -2.90
CA ARG A 42 -10.33 6.32 -3.27
C ARG A 42 -10.75 5.17 -2.35
N PHE A 43 -9.79 4.38 -1.88
CA PHE A 43 -10.04 3.27 -0.98
C PHE A 43 -10.51 3.78 0.40
N TYR A 44 -9.82 4.76 0.98
CA TYR A 44 -10.17 5.34 2.27
C TYR A 44 -11.45 6.20 2.20
N GLN A 45 -11.71 6.91 1.11
CA GLN A 45 -12.98 7.62 0.94
C GLN A 45 -14.19 6.68 0.81
N LYS A 46 -13.99 5.42 0.38
CA LYS A 46 -15.07 4.43 0.28
C LYS A 46 -15.29 3.66 1.59
N THR A 47 -14.32 3.66 2.50
CA THR A 47 -14.34 2.81 3.69
C THR A 47 -14.23 3.66 4.95
N CYS A 48 -15.14 3.47 5.91
CA CYS A 48 -15.14 4.22 7.17
C CYS A 48 -14.40 3.48 8.29
N LYS A 49 -13.26 2.86 7.98
CA LYS A 49 -12.47 2.16 9.01
C LYS A 49 -11.55 3.14 9.73
N LEU A 50 -11.39 2.98 11.04
CA LEU A 50 -10.39 3.71 11.81
C LEU A 50 -8.98 3.41 11.29
N ILE A 51 -8.20 4.46 11.07
CA ILE A 51 -6.87 4.40 10.46
C ILE A 51 -5.80 4.43 11.56
N ILE A 52 -6.04 5.13 12.67
CA ILE A 52 -5.08 5.20 13.78
C ILE A 52 -5.11 3.88 14.55
N PRO A 53 -3.96 3.25 14.84
CA PRO A 53 -3.94 2.06 15.67
C PRO A 53 -4.46 2.37 17.08
N ALA A 54 -5.45 1.60 17.56
CA ALA A 54 -6.11 1.87 18.83
C ALA A 54 -5.16 1.83 20.04
N ALA A 55 -4.18 0.92 20.06
CA ALA A 55 -3.26 0.77 21.19
C ALA A 55 -2.43 2.03 21.52
N PRO A 56 -1.71 2.65 20.56
CA PRO A 56 -1.03 3.93 20.81
C PRO A 56 -2.01 5.07 21.08
N PHE A 57 -3.15 5.12 20.40
CA PHE A 57 -4.16 6.16 20.63
C PHE A 57 -4.67 6.15 22.08
N ILE A 58 -5.03 4.97 22.60
CA ILE A 58 -5.48 4.80 23.99
C ILE A 58 -4.39 5.20 24.99
N ARG A 59 -3.12 4.92 24.71
CA ARG A 59 -1.99 5.35 25.56
C ARG A 59 -1.93 6.88 25.63
N THR A 60 -2.04 7.56 24.49
CA THR A 60 -2.06 9.03 24.42
C THR A 60 -3.26 9.62 25.13
N VAL A 61 -4.46 9.06 24.97
CA VAL A 61 -5.67 9.51 25.69
C VAL A 61 -5.47 9.40 27.20
N ARG A 62 -4.90 8.30 27.69
CA ARG A 62 -4.62 8.10 29.12
C ARG A 62 -3.54 9.05 29.64
N GLU A 63 -2.50 9.29 28.86
CA GLU A 63 -1.43 10.24 29.20
C GLU A 63 -1.99 11.65 29.40
N ILE A 64 -2.80 12.13 28.43
CA ILE A 64 -3.47 13.43 28.50
C ILE A 64 -4.44 13.49 29.67
N SER A 65 -5.28 12.46 29.84
CA SER A 65 -6.25 12.39 30.94
C SER A 65 -5.57 12.42 32.30
N ASN A 66 -4.46 11.71 32.48
CA ASN A 66 -3.75 11.68 33.76
C ASN A 66 -3.15 13.06 34.10
N PHE A 67 -2.76 13.84 33.09
CA PHE A 67 -2.25 15.19 33.29
C PHE A 67 -3.34 16.18 33.70
N PHE A 68 -4.51 16.16 33.04
CA PHE A 68 -5.58 17.13 33.28
C PHE A 68 -6.61 16.71 34.34
N ALA A 69 -6.85 15.41 34.51
CA ALA A 69 -7.87 14.85 35.38
C ALA A 69 -7.41 13.52 36.00
N PRO A 70 -6.43 13.54 36.92
CA PRO A 70 -5.83 12.34 37.51
C PRO A 70 -6.83 11.46 38.28
N GLN A 71 -7.97 12.01 38.70
CA GLN A 71 -9.05 11.27 39.34
C GLN A 71 -9.76 10.27 38.40
N ILE A 72 -9.63 10.43 37.08
CA ILE A 72 -10.28 9.56 36.09
C ILE A 72 -9.35 8.39 35.74
N ILE A 73 -9.53 7.28 36.44
CA ILE A 73 -8.67 6.08 36.29
C ILE A 73 -9.27 5.07 35.29
N ARG A 74 -10.61 5.03 35.21
CA ARG A 74 -11.35 4.03 34.42
C ARG A 74 -11.96 4.67 33.18
N TRP A 75 -11.83 3.96 32.06
CA TRP A 75 -12.38 4.34 30.76
C TRP A 75 -13.24 3.20 30.24
N THR A 76 -14.42 3.51 29.72
CA THR A 76 -15.24 2.54 28.99
C THR A 76 -14.65 2.32 27.60
N ALA A 77 -14.86 1.14 27.02
CA ALA A 77 -14.39 0.84 25.67
C ALA A 77 -15.06 1.76 24.63
N GLU A 78 -16.37 1.98 24.78
CA GLU A 78 -17.16 2.86 23.90
C GLU A 78 -16.68 4.31 23.92
N ALA A 79 -16.32 4.85 25.09
CA ALA A 79 -15.80 6.21 25.18
C ALA A 79 -14.46 6.36 24.45
N LEU A 80 -13.57 5.36 24.55
CA LEU A 80 -12.29 5.39 23.84
C LEU A 80 -12.48 5.36 22.32
N VAL A 81 -13.45 4.57 21.84
CA VAL A 81 -13.80 4.52 20.41
C VAL A 81 -14.40 5.84 19.95
N ALA A 82 -15.35 6.40 20.70
CA ALA A 82 -15.99 7.67 20.36
C ALA A 82 -14.98 8.83 20.28
N ILE A 83 -14.01 8.87 21.22
CA ILE A 83 -12.93 9.86 21.18
C ILE A 83 -12.05 9.65 19.95
N GLN A 84 -11.77 8.40 19.58
CA GLN A 84 -10.98 8.10 18.39
C GLN A 84 -11.70 8.51 17.10
N GLU A 85 -12.99 8.19 16.98
CA GLU A 85 -13.82 8.57 15.84
C GLU A 85 -13.85 10.10 15.67
N ALA A 86 -14.12 10.83 16.75
CA ALA A 86 -14.14 12.30 16.72
C ALA A 86 -12.77 12.89 16.36
N ALA A 87 -11.68 12.32 16.88
CA ALA A 87 -10.33 12.80 16.58
C ALA A 87 -9.94 12.53 15.12
N GLU A 88 -10.25 11.36 14.57
CA GLU A 88 -9.97 11.04 13.17
C GLU A 88 -10.84 11.89 12.23
N ASP A 89 -12.12 12.08 12.53
CA ASP A 89 -13.03 12.93 11.75
C ASP A 89 -12.55 14.38 11.70
N TYR A 90 -12.13 14.93 12.84
CA TYR A 90 -11.55 16.28 12.90
C TYR A 90 -10.29 16.41 12.04
N LEU A 91 -9.40 15.41 12.07
CA LEU A 91 -8.18 15.43 11.25
C LEU A 91 -8.48 15.33 9.76
N VAL A 92 -9.48 14.53 9.35
CA VAL A 92 -9.90 14.45 7.94
C VAL A 92 -10.40 15.80 7.45
N HIS A 93 -11.33 16.43 8.17
CA HIS A 93 -11.83 17.77 7.82
C HIS A 93 -10.70 18.81 7.75
N LEU A 94 -9.78 18.80 8.71
CA LEU A 94 -8.62 19.69 8.68
C LEU A 94 -7.73 19.47 7.44
N PHE A 95 -7.54 18.22 7.01
CA PHE A 95 -6.78 17.92 5.80
C PHE A 95 -7.52 18.32 4.51
N GLU A 96 -8.85 18.25 4.49
CA GLU A 96 -9.66 18.74 3.37
C GLU A 96 -9.48 20.25 3.19
N ASP A 97 -9.62 21.03 4.26
CA ASP A 97 -9.40 22.48 4.25
C ASP A 97 -7.97 22.85 3.87
N ALA A 98 -6.98 22.13 4.43
CA ALA A 98 -5.58 22.32 4.08
C ALA A 98 -5.31 22.03 2.59
N MET A 99 -5.98 21.02 2.02
CA MET A 99 -5.87 20.68 0.60
C MET A 99 -6.51 21.76 -0.28
N LEU A 100 -7.65 22.33 0.12
CA LEU A 100 -8.25 23.47 -0.57
C LEU A 100 -7.28 24.68 -0.59
N CYS A 101 -6.62 24.96 0.53
CA CYS A 101 -5.60 26.01 0.62
C CYS A 101 -4.39 25.72 -0.30
N ALA A 102 -3.93 24.47 -0.38
CA ALA A 102 -2.82 24.08 -1.24
C ALA A 102 -3.18 24.26 -2.73
N ILE A 103 -4.38 23.84 -3.13
CA ILE A 103 -4.89 24.01 -4.51
C ILE A 103 -5.04 25.50 -4.85
N HIS A 104 -5.53 26.32 -3.91
CA HIS A 104 -5.60 27.77 -4.08
C HIS A 104 -4.22 28.37 -4.39
N ALA A 105 -3.17 27.87 -3.74
CA ALA A 105 -1.78 28.25 -4.00
C ALA A 105 -1.13 27.52 -5.19
N LYS A 106 -1.91 26.84 -6.05
CA LYS A 106 -1.45 26.05 -7.22
C LYS A 106 -0.45 24.94 -6.86
N ARG A 107 -0.56 24.37 -5.66
CA ARG A 107 0.27 23.26 -5.17
C ARG A 107 -0.57 22.00 -4.98
N VAL A 108 0.10 20.85 -5.00
CA VAL A 108 -0.51 19.53 -4.74
C VAL A 108 -0.01 18.95 -3.40
N THR A 109 1.15 19.38 -2.93
CA THR A 109 1.73 18.98 -1.65
C THR A 109 1.36 19.99 -0.55
N LEU A 110 0.83 19.47 0.56
CA LEU A 110 0.61 20.23 1.79
C LEU A 110 1.96 20.72 2.34
N SER A 111 1.98 21.95 2.84
CA SER A 111 3.15 22.58 3.47
C SER A 111 2.96 22.65 4.99
N LYS A 112 4.06 22.60 5.74
CA LYS A 112 4.10 22.81 7.19
C LYS A 112 3.84 24.27 7.54
#